data_AF-A0A0A9FHE3-F1
#
_entry.id   AF-A0A0A9FHE3-F1
#
_cell.length_a   1.000
_cell.length_b   1.000
_cell.length_c   1.000
_cell.angle_alpha   90.00
_cell.angle_beta   90.00
_cell.angle_gamma   90.00
#
_symmetry.space_group_name_H-M   'P 1'
#
loop_
_entity.id
_entity.type
_entity.pdbx_description
1 polymer ?
#
loop_
_entity_poly.entity_id
_entity_poly.type
_entity_poly.pdbx_seq_one_letter_code
_entity_poly.pdbx_strand_id
1 'polypeptide(L)' 'MVHLMVHLPAQAKMAGPVHFRSMWSTERFLKRCKNYVRTKSHPEGSIMEGSLFDESLTYCSHYLQDDI' A
#
# COMPACT_ATOMS: atom_id res chain seq x y z
N MET A 1 9.57 -5.95 -15.95
CA MET A 1 9.91 -6.28 -14.55
C MET A 1 9.89 -7.80 -14.31
N VAL A 2 10.64 -8.59 -15.08
CA VAL A 2 10.64 -10.07 -14.94
C VAL A 2 11.86 -10.55 -14.16
N HIS A 3 12.98 -9.82 -14.25
CA HIS A 3 14.23 -10.20 -13.59
C HIS A 3 14.25 -9.94 -12.07
N LEU A 4 13.36 -9.09 -11.56
CA LEU A 4 13.34 -8.70 -10.14
C LEU A 4 12.78 -9.81 -9.24
N MET A 5 11.79 -10.56 -9.72
CA MET A 5 11.11 -11.59 -8.92
C MET A 5 11.99 -12.82 -8.63
N VAL A 6 12.93 -13.14 -9.51
CA VAL A 6 13.85 -14.30 -9.35
C VAL A 6 14.92 -14.04 -8.28
N HIS A 7 15.34 -12.79 -8.11
CA HIS A 7 16.44 -12.44 -7.20
C HIS A 7 15.98 -12.13 -5.77
N LEU A 8 14.68 -11.89 -5.57
CA LEU A 8 14.10 -11.58 -4.26
C LEU A 8 14.37 -12.68 -3.19
N PRO A 9 14.17 -13.99 -3.48
CA PRO A 9 14.41 -15.05 -2.51
C PRO A 9 15.89 -15.15 -2.09
N ALA A 10 16.80 -14.98 -3.04
CA ALA A 10 18.23 -15.03 -2.79
C ALA A 10 18.70 -13.84 -1.95
N GLN A 11 18.18 -12.64 -2.23
CA GLN A 11 18.48 -11.44 -1.45
C GLN A 11 17.91 -11.51 -0.03
N ALA A 12 16.69 -12.06 0.15
CA ALA A 12 16.07 -12.24 1.45
C ALA A 12 16.84 -13.25 2.33
N LYS A 13 17.35 -14.33 1.73
CA LYS A 13 18.15 -15.35 2.43
C LYS A 13 19.50 -14.82 2.91
N MET A 14 20.12 -13.91 2.18
CA MET A 14 21.44 -13.35 2.53
C MET A 14 21.37 -12.18 3.51
N ALA A 15 20.32 -11.36 3.48
CA ALA A 15 20.30 -10.07 4.17
C ALA A 15 19.37 -9.99 5.38
N GLY A 16 18.62 -11.04 5.71
CA GLY A 16 17.62 -11.00 6.78
C GLY A 16 16.37 -10.18 6.41
N PRO A 17 15.52 -9.81 7.38
CA PRO A 17 14.22 -9.18 7.12
C PRO A 17 14.34 -7.95 6.23
N VAL A 18 13.57 -7.97 5.14
CA VAL A 18 13.56 -7.04 4.01
C VAL A 18 12.99 -5.65 4.37
N HIS A 19 12.97 -5.27 5.64
CA HIS A 19 12.51 -3.95 6.03
C HIS A 19 13.61 -2.93 5.72
N PHE A 20 13.32 -2.02 4.78
CA PHE A 20 14.16 -0.92 4.28
C PHE A 20 15.25 -1.21 3.23
N ARG A 21 15.55 -2.48 2.88
CA ARG A 21 16.50 -2.79 1.78
C ARG A 21 15.83 -2.92 0.41
N SER A 22 14.56 -3.29 0.39
CA SER A 22 13.77 -3.38 -0.84
C SER A 22 12.85 -2.17 -0.97
N MET A 23 12.94 -1.46 -2.09
CA MET A 23 12.02 -0.36 -2.41
C MET A 23 10.58 -0.85 -2.62
N TRP A 24 10.36 -2.17 -2.73
CA TRP A 24 9.07 -2.76 -3.05
C TRP A 24 7.91 -2.33 -2.13
N SER A 25 8.15 -2.23 -0.82
CA SER A 25 7.11 -1.77 0.12
C SER A 25 6.76 -0.29 -0.11
N THR A 26 7.76 0.56 -0.32
CA THR A 26 7.60 1.97 -0.64
C THR A 26 6.92 2.16 -1.99
N GLU A 27 7.30 1.40 -3.02
CA GLU A 27 6.69 1.43 -4.35
C GLU A 27 5.21 1.01 -4.30
N ARG A 28 4.87 -0.04 -3.54
CA ARG A 28 3.49 -0.48 -3.31
C ARG A 28 2.67 0.62 -2.63
N PHE A 29 3.23 1.26 -1.60
CA PHE A 29 2.57 2.36 -0.90
C PHE A 29 2.33 3.56 -1.84
N LEU A 30 3.37 4.00 -2.57
CA LEU A 30 3.25 5.10 -3.53
C LEU A 30 2.26 4.80 -4.66
N LYS A 31 2.19 3.54 -5.12
CA LYS A 31 1.18 3.10 -6.09
C LYS A 31 -0.24 3.28 -5.54
N ARG A 32 -0.47 2.94 -4.26
CA ARG A 32 -1.75 3.15 -3.58
C ARG A 32 -2.08 4.65 -3.47
N CYS A 33 -1.14 5.47 -2.99
CA CYS A 33 -1.32 6.93 -2.93
C CYS A 33 -1.64 7.54 -4.29
N LYS A 34 -0.96 7.11 -5.36
CA LYS A 34 -1.21 7.57 -6.72
C LYS A 34 -2.64 7.30 -7.18
N ASN A 35 -3.26 6.20 -6.73
CA ASN A 35 -4.66 5.89 -7.08
C ASN A 35 -5.65 6.84 -6.39
N TYR A 36 -5.30 7.36 -5.21
CA TYR A 36 -6.13 8.30 -4.45
C TYR A 36 -6.07 9.74 -4.97
N VAL A 37 -5.00 10.14 -5.67
CA VAL A 37 -4.88 11.50 -6.22
C VAL A 37 -5.90 11.71 -7.35
N ARG A 38 -7.07 12.28 -7.00
CA ARG A 38 -8.12 12.73 -7.92
C ARG A 38 -7.85 14.17 -8.38
N THR A 39 -7.36 15.02 -7.48
CA THR A 39 -7.13 16.44 -7.72
C THR A 39 -5.63 16.76 -7.65
N LYS A 40 -5.02 17.04 -8.81
CA LYS A 40 -3.57 17.31 -8.89
C LYS A 40 -3.14 18.61 -8.22
N SER A 41 -4.05 19.55 -7.99
CA SER A 41 -3.75 20.80 -7.26
C SER A 41 -3.60 20.59 -5.75
N HIS A 42 -4.14 19.50 -5.20
CA HIS A 42 -4.11 19.20 -3.76
C HIS A 42 -3.87 17.69 -3.53
N PRO A 43 -2.69 17.16 -3.91
CA PRO A 43 -2.42 15.73 -3.88
C PRO A 43 -2.48 15.15 -2.47
N GLU A 44 -2.00 15.88 -1.46
CA GLU A 44 -2.04 15.43 -0.05
C GLU A 44 -3.46 15.30 0.48
N GLY A 45 -4.32 16.28 0.18
CA GLY A 45 -5.74 16.25 0.54
C GLY A 45 -6.48 15.09 -0.11
N SER A 46 -6.24 14.84 -1.41
CA SER A 46 -6.83 13.69 -2.10
C SER A 46 -6.36 12.34 -1.55
N ILE A 47 -5.10 12.23 -1.11
CA ILE A 47 -4.59 11.01 -0.47
C ILE A 47 -5.25 10.80 0.90
N MET A 48 -5.37 11.85 1.72
CA MET A 48 -6.02 11.79 3.03
C MET A 48 -7.49 11.36 2.89
N GLU A 49 -8.23 11.98 1.97
CA GLU A 49 -9.64 11.65 1.71
C GLU A 49 -9.81 10.19 1.26
N GLY A 50 -8.97 9.73 0.33
CA GLY A 50 -9.00 8.34 -0.13
C GLY A 50 -8.66 7.33 0.97
N SER A 51 -7.74 7.68 1.87
CA SER A 51 -7.39 6.84 3.03
C SER A 51 -8.54 6.78 4.03
N LEU A 52 -9.17 7.92 4.35
CA LEU A 52 -10.30 7.99 5.27
C LEU A 52 -11.50 7.19 4.74
N PHE A 53 -11.74 7.23 3.43
CA PHE A 53 -12.77 6.44 2.79
C PHE A 53 -12.50 4.92 2.91
N ASP A 54 -11.27 4.48 2.66
CA ASP A 54 -10.87 3.06 2.79
C ASP A 54 -11.00 2.54 4.24
N GLU A 55 -10.59 3.36 5.21
CA GLU A 55 -10.69 3.05 6.63
C GLU A 55 -12.16 2.99 7.08
N SER A 56 -12.99 3.94 6.67
CA SER A 56 -14.41 3.94 7.01
C SER A 56 -15.15 2.74 6.40
N LEU A 57 -14.84 2.35 5.16
CA LEU A 57 -15.37 1.13 4.56
C LEU A 57 -14.93 -0.13 5.31
N THR A 58 -13.66 -0.19 5.72
CA THR A 58 -13.13 -1.31 6.51
C THR A 58 -13.85 -1.40 7.84
N TYR A 59 -14.04 -0.27 8.51
CA TYR A 59 -14.79 -0.20 9.77
C TYR A 59 -16.24 -0.63 9.61
N CYS A 60 -16.94 -0.11 8.60
CA CYS A 60 -18.31 -0.53 8.26
C CYS A 60 -18.38 -2.02 7.94
N SER A 61 -17.39 -2.58 7.24
CA SER A 61 -17.33 -4.00 6.93
C SER A 61 -17.22 -4.86 8.18
N HIS A 62 -16.44 -4.45 9.18
CA HIS A 62 -16.34 -5.17 10.44
C HIS A 62 -17.67 -5.13 11.19
N TYR A 63 -18.28 -3.95 11.31
CA TYR A 63 -19.55 -3.77 11.99
C TYR A 63 -20.68 -4.60 11.34
N LEU A 64 -20.77 -4.60 10.01
CA LEU A 64 -21.78 -5.37 9.27
C LEU A 64 -21.53 -6.89 9.26
N GLN A 65 -20.32 -7.34 9.59
CA GLN A 65 -19.99 -8.76 9.72
C GLN A 65 -20.35 -9.32 11.09
N ASP A 66 -20.39 -8.49 12.14
CA ASP A 66 -20.80 -8.89 13.49
C ASP A 66 -22.33 -9.07 13.63
N ASP A 67 -23.13 -8.57 12.66
CA ASP A 67 -24.60 -8.66 12.64
C ASP A 67 -25.16 -9.91 11.88
N ILE A 68 -24.32 -10.91 11.55
CA ILE A 68 -24.70 -12.18 10.89
C ILE A 68 -24.50 -13.38 11.82
#